data_AF-A0A1C0YB04-F1
#
_entry.id   AF-A0A1C0YB04-F1
#
_cell.length_a   1.000
_cell.length_b   1.000
_cell.length_c   1.000
_cell.angle_alpha   90.00
_cell.angle_beta   90.00
_cell.angle_gamma   90.00
#
_symmetry.space_group_name_H-M   'P 1'
#
loop_
_entity.id
_entity.type
_entity.pdbx_description
1 polymer ?
#
loop_
_entity_poly.entity_id
_entity_poly.type
_entity_poly.pdbx_seq_one_letter_code
_entity_poly.pdbx_strand_id
1 'polypeptide(L)'
;MTRIYVTGYRPHELGIFNSSHPGLPIIKKALEERLRQLLDDGLEWVIVSGQPGVETWAAEIVLDLKKEFEQLKLAIITPFLEMDANWSDDKKQQFQLISSGADFVTAATKKPYEAPWQFVEKDKFILEQTDGLLLLYDEENEGSPKYIARLARAFQEHYAQYEIYTITAYDLQVIAEDIQQSQWESFDQ
;
A
#
# COMPACT_ATOMS: atom_id res chain seq x y z
N MET A 1 -10.38 -4.28 -13.42
CA MET A 1 -9.91 -5.10 -12.28
C MET A 1 -10.73 -4.72 -11.06
N THR A 2 -11.07 -5.64 -10.14
CA THR A 2 -11.89 -5.31 -8.96
C THR A 2 -11.14 -5.40 -7.63
N ARG A 3 -9.99 -6.09 -7.58
CA ARG A 3 -9.19 -6.27 -6.35
C ARG A 3 -7.73 -5.97 -6.60
N ILE A 4 -7.15 -5.05 -5.82
CA ILE A 4 -5.73 -4.68 -5.94
C ILE A 4 -4.97 -4.86 -4.63
N TYR A 5 -3.80 -5.49 -4.69
CA TYR A 5 -2.86 -5.48 -3.57
C TYR A 5 -2.03 -4.20 -3.62
N VAL A 6 -1.99 -3.42 -2.54
CA VAL A 6 -1.12 -2.25 -2.43
C VAL A 6 0.03 -2.55 -1.46
N THR A 7 1.26 -2.32 -1.87
CA THR A 7 2.45 -2.46 -1.01
C THR A 7 3.61 -1.59 -1.49
N GLY A 8 4.72 -1.59 -0.75
CA GLY A 8 5.89 -0.79 -1.06
C GLY A 8 6.81 -0.61 0.14
N TYR A 9 7.68 0.40 0.07
CA TYR A 9 8.71 0.64 1.07
C TYR A 9 8.18 0.83 2.50
N ARG A 10 9.03 0.46 3.46
CA ARG A 10 8.91 0.85 4.87
C ARG A 10 9.32 2.31 5.06
N PRO A 11 8.87 2.98 6.15
CA PRO A 11 9.21 4.38 6.39
C PRO A 11 10.72 4.65 6.38
N HIS A 12 11.51 3.79 7.04
CA HIS A 12 12.97 3.96 7.13
C HIS A 12 13.70 3.79 5.79
N GLU A 13 13.14 3.03 4.85
CA GLU A 13 13.70 2.86 3.50
C GLU A 13 13.53 4.12 2.64
N LEU A 14 12.53 4.95 2.98
CA LEU A 14 12.27 6.25 2.37
C LEU A 14 12.84 7.42 3.19
N GLY A 15 13.58 7.15 4.27
CA GLY A 15 14.06 8.19 5.19
C GLY A 15 12.96 8.91 5.97
N ILE A 16 11.76 8.32 6.05
CA ILE A 16 10.59 8.90 6.73
C ILE A 16 10.53 8.37 8.16
N PHE A 17 10.78 9.24 9.13
CA PHE A 17 10.83 8.88 10.56
C PHE A 17 9.67 9.45 11.39
N ASN A 18 8.88 10.37 10.83
CA ASN A 18 7.74 10.99 11.51
C ASN A 18 6.67 11.43 10.51
N SER A 19 5.48 11.74 11.03
CA SER A 19 4.30 12.16 10.26
C SER A 19 4.40 13.57 9.64
N SER A 20 5.39 14.37 10.03
CA SER A 20 5.62 15.73 9.52
C SER A 20 6.62 15.76 8.37
N HIS A 21 7.07 14.60 7.88
CA HIS A 21 8.04 14.52 6.80
C HIS A 21 7.46 15.10 5.48
N PRO A 22 8.17 16.01 4.78
CA PRO A 22 7.65 16.68 3.59
C PRO A 22 7.36 15.74 2.41
N GLY A 23 7.99 14.56 2.39
CA GLY A 23 7.71 13.51 1.41
C GLY A 23 6.37 12.80 1.58
N LEU A 24 5.75 12.85 2.77
CA LEU A 24 4.50 12.13 3.02
C LEU A 24 3.32 12.66 2.19
N PRO A 25 3.06 13.98 2.10
CA PRO A 25 2.04 14.52 1.21
C PRO A 25 2.22 14.09 -0.26
N ILE A 26 3.47 14.04 -0.75
CA ILE A 26 3.78 13.64 -2.13
C ILE A 26 3.41 12.16 -2.35
N ILE A 27 3.86 11.28 -1.45
CA ILE A 27 3.55 9.84 -1.53
C ILE A 27 2.05 9.60 -1.44
N LYS A 28 1.36 10.28 -0.51
CA LYS A 28 -0.08 10.12 -0.34
C LYS A 28 -0.84 10.58 -1.57
N LYS A 29 -0.47 11.74 -2.15
CA LYS A 29 -1.07 12.23 -3.39
C LYS A 29 -0.86 11.25 -4.55
N ALA A 30 0.35 10.73 -4.73
CA ALA A 30 0.64 9.74 -5.78
C ALA A 30 -0.20 8.45 -5.62
N LEU A 31 -0.31 7.93 -4.39
CA LEU A 31 -1.14 6.76 -4.09
C LEU A 31 -2.63 7.05 -4.34
N GLU A 32 -3.13 8.21 -3.88
CA GLU A 32 -4.51 8.61 -4.05
C GLU A 32 -4.89 8.77 -5.52
N GLU A 33 -4.06 9.44 -6.33
CA GLU A 33 -4.32 9.61 -7.77
C GLU A 33 -4.38 8.27 -8.50
N ARG A 34 -3.47 7.34 -8.18
CA ARG A 34 -3.50 5.98 -8.74
C ARG A 34 -4.75 5.23 -8.30
N LEU A 35 -5.11 5.28 -7.03
CA LEU A 35 -6.32 4.61 -6.52
C LEU A 35 -7.59 5.18 -7.16
N ARG A 36 -7.69 6.50 -7.35
CA ARG A 36 -8.82 7.16 -8.03
C ARG A 36 -8.94 6.72 -9.49
N GLN A 37 -7.83 6.67 -10.23
CA GLN A 37 -7.82 6.14 -11.61
C GLN A 37 -8.36 4.70 -11.65
N LEU A 38 -7.92 3.85 -10.72
CA LEU A 38 -8.38 2.47 -10.64
C LEU A 38 -9.85 2.35 -10.23
N LEU A 39 -10.34 3.26 -9.38
CA LEU A 39 -11.75 3.35 -8.99
C LEU A 39 -12.64 3.69 -10.18
N ASP A 40 -12.22 4.64 -11.02
CA ASP A 40 -12.91 4.97 -12.27
C ASP A 40 -12.97 3.76 -13.23
N ASP A 41 -11.96 2.88 -13.17
CA ASP A 41 -11.87 1.62 -13.91
C ASP A 41 -12.54 0.41 -13.22
N GLY A 42 -13.30 0.64 -12.13
CA GLY A 42 -14.13 -0.37 -11.47
C GLY A 42 -13.47 -1.12 -10.31
N LEU A 43 -12.42 -0.56 -9.69
CA LEU A 43 -11.86 -1.10 -8.44
C LEU A 43 -12.91 -1.13 -7.32
N GLU A 44 -12.96 -2.24 -6.57
CA GLU A 44 -13.85 -2.41 -5.42
C GLU A 44 -13.10 -2.68 -4.12
N TRP A 45 -11.96 -3.37 -4.19
CA TRP A 45 -11.22 -3.81 -3.01
C TRP A 45 -9.74 -3.41 -3.08
N VAL A 46 -9.29 -2.70 -2.05
CA VAL A 46 -7.87 -2.52 -1.76
C VAL A 46 -7.47 -3.49 -0.66
N ILE A 47 -6.46 -4.31 -0.95
CA ILE A 47 -5.89 -5.28 -0.04
C ILE A 47 -4.54 -4.74 0.44
N VAL A 48 -4.27 -4.85 1.74
CA VAL A 48 -2.96 -4.62 2.34
C VAL A 48 -2.62 -5.75 3.31
N SER A 49 -1.37 -5.85 3.74
CA SER A 49 -0.96 -6.80 4.78
C SER A 49 -0.79 -6.21 6.18
N GLY A 50 -1.06 -4.93 6.32
CA GLY A 50 -0.96 -4.21 7.59
C GLY A 50 0.45 -3.79 7.94
N GLN A 51 1.42 -3.89 7.03
CA GLN A 51 2.80 -3.56 7.36
C GLN A 51 2.99 -2.02 7.46
N PRO A 52 3.93 -1.51 8.29
CA PRO A 52 4.20 -0.08 8.37
C PRO A 52 4.72 0.50 7.05
N GLY A 53 4.34 1.74 6.72
CA GLY A 53 4.81 2.47 5.54
C GLY A 53 3.74 2.60 4.48
N VAL A 54 4.08 2.26 3.23
CA VAL A 54 3.18 2.43 2.07
C VAL A 54 1.82 1.79 2.29
N GLU A 55 1.76 0.58 2.85
CA GLU A 55 0.48 -0.09 3.13
C GLU A 55 -0.37 0.65 4.16
N THR A 56 0.26 1.25 5.17
CA THR A 56 -0.43 2.07 6.18
C THR A 56 -1.01 3.34 5.54
N TRP A 57 -0.21 4.04 4.72
CA TRP A 57 -0.66 5.27 4.06
C TRP A 57 -1.75 4.99 3.02
N ALA A 58 -1.63 3.90 2.27
CA ALA A 58 -2.66 3.46 1.34
C ALA A 58 -3.98 3.15 2.08
N ALA A 59 -3.91 2.44 3.22
CA ALA A 59 -5.10 2.14 4.00
C ALA A 59 -5.77 3.41 4.55
N GLU A 60 -5.01 4.39 5.04
CA GLU A 60 -5.55 5.69 5.45
C GLU A 60 -6.28 6.40 4.30
N ILE A 61 -5.66 6.45 3.11
CA ILE A 61 -6.27 7.02 1.91
C ILE A 61 -7.56 6.30 1.56
N VAL A 62 -7.57 4.96 1.58
CA VAL A 62 -8.78 4.18 1.28
C VAL A 62 -9.90 4.49 2.26
N LEU A 63 -9.62 4.62 3.56
CA LEU A 63 -10.63 4.98 4.56
C LEU A 63 -11.24 6.36 4.29
N ASP A 64 -10.46 7.29 3.76
CA ASP A 64 -10.97 8.60 3.32
C ASP A 64 -11.77 8.50 2.01
N LEU A 65 -11.24 7.81 1.00
CA LEU A 65 -11.90 7.61 -0.29
C LEU A 65 -13.24 6.88 -0.17
N LYS A 66 -13.42 6.00 0.82
CA LYS A 66 -14.71 5.33 1.10
C LYS A 66 -15.86 6.30 1.39
N LYS A 67 -15.56 7.54 1.80
CA LYS A 67 -16.57 8.60 1.99
C LYS A 67 -17.12 9.12 0.66
N GLU A 68 -16.36 8.96 -0.43
CA GLU A 68 -16.71 9.39 -1.79
C GLU A 68 -17.15 8.20 -2.65
N PHE A 69 -16.58 7.01 -2.44
CA PHE A 69 -16.82 5.79 -3.21
C PHE A 69 -17.42 4.69 -2.32
N GLU A 70 -18.75 4.61 -2.24
CA GLU A 70 -19.46 3.68 -1.34
C GLU A 70 -19.16 2.19 -1.62
N GLN A 71 -18.78 1.85 -2.85
CA GLN A 71 -18.43 0.49 -3.25
C GLN A 71 -17.03 0.05 -2.79
N LEU A 72 -16.16 1.02 -2.48
CA LEU A 72 -14.76 0.77 -2.11
C LEU A 72 -14.68 0.09 -0.73
N LYS A 73 -13.84 -0.93 -0.65
CA LYS A 73 -13.61 -1.72 0.56
C LYS A 73 -12.13 -1.91 0.81
N LEU A 74 -11.78 -2.02 2.09
CA LEU A 74 -10.45 -2.28 2.59
C LEU A 74 -10.39 -3.68 3.21
N ALA A 75 -9.44 -4.49 2.76
CA ALA A 75 -9.10 -5.76 3.38
C ALA A 75 -7.66 -5.75 3.92
N ILE A 76 -7.50 -6.28 5.14
CA ILE A 76 -6.19 -6.47 5.78
C ILE A 76 -5.92 -7.96 5.94
N ILE A 77 -4.87 -8.44 5.30
CA ILE A 77 -4.45 -9.84 5.31
C ILE A 77 -3.05 -9.93 5.92
N THR A 78 -2.99 -10.06 7.25
CA THR A 78 -1.71 -10.14 7.96
C THR A 78 -1.02 -11.49 7.68
N PRO A 79 0.31 -11.58 7.76
CA PRO A 79 1.01 -12.85 7.58
C PRO A 79 0.66 -13.89 8.65
N PHE A 80 0.47 -13.44 9.88
CA PHE A 80 0.23 -14.26 11.07
C PHE A 80 -0.61 -13.49 12.10
N LEU A 81 -1.05 -14.18 13.15
CA LEU A 81 -1.78 -13.60 14.28
C LEU A 81 -0.86 -12.72 15.14
N GLU A 82 -1.42 -11.66 15.74
CA GLU A 82 -0.70 -10.79 16.69
C GLU A 82 0.58 -10.15 16.10
N MET A 83 0.55 -9.78 14.81
CA MET A 83 1.70 -9.20 14.10
C MET A 83 2.25 -7.92 14.75
N ASP A 84 1.39 -7.16 15.42
CA ASP A 84 1.70 -5.90 16.06
C ASP A 84 2.17 -6.04 17.52
N ALA A 85 2.24 -7.25 18.09
CA ALA A 85 2.53 -7.49 19.51
C ALA A 85 3.80 -6.77 20.01
N ASN A 86 4.83 -6.70 19.17
CA ASN A 86 6.13 -6.10 19.49
C ASN A 86 6.31 -4.66 18.95
N TRP A 87 5.26 -4.03 18.43
CA TRP A 87 5.34 -2.66 17.94
C TRP A 87 5.27 -1.63 19.08
N SER A 88 5.74 -0.41 18.80
CA SER A 88 5.51 0.74 19.69
C SER A 88 4.02 1.06 19.77
N ASP A 89 3.62 1.71 20.86
CA ASP A 89 2.21 2.04 21.11
C ASP A 89 1.62 2.89 19.98
N ASP A 90 2.37 3.87 19.46
CA ASP A 90 1.94 4.69 18.31
C ASP A 90 1.60 3.84 17.07
N LYS A 91 2.43 2.83 16.77
CA LYS A 91 2.24 1.94 15.61
C LYS A 91 1.05 1.00 15.84
N LYS A 92 0.89 0.48 17.05
CA LYS A 92 -0.27 -0.35 17.43
C LYS A 92 -1.55 0.46 17.30
N GLN A 93 -1.57 1.67 17.83
CA GLN A 93 -2.74 2.56 17.76
C GLN A 93 -3.11 2.87 16.30
N GLN A 94 -2.13 3.20 15.46
CA GLN A 94 -2.37 3.44 14.03
C GLN A 94 -2.95 2.20 13.32
N PHE A 95 -2.38 1.02 13.59
CA PHE A 95 -2.86 -0.22 13.00
C PHE A 95 -4.26 -0.61 13.48
N GLN A 96 -4.56 -0.39 14.75
CA GLN A 96 -5.89 -0.61 15.32
C GLN A 96 -6.92 0.34 14.71
N LEU A 97 -6.57 1.62 14.52
CA LEU A 97 -7.44 2.58 13.84
C LEU A 97 -7.79 2.09 12.43
N ILE A 98 -6.77 1.72 11.66
CA ILE A 98 -6.95 1.21 10.29
C ILE A 98 -7.79 -0.07 10.29
N SER A 99 -7.48 -1.01 11.19
CA SER A 99 -8.18 -2.30 11.29
C SER A 99 -9.65 -2.13 11.68
N SER A 100 -9.99 -1.13 12.50
CA SER A 100 -11.37 -0.84 12.88
C SER A 100 -12.21 -0.23 11.74
N GLY A 101 -11.56 0.40 10.76
CA GLY A 101 -12.23 0.92 9.56
C GLY A 101 -12.26 -0.06 8.38
N ALA A 102 -11.53 -1.18 8.47
CA ALA A 102 -11.46 -2.18 7.41
C ALA A 102 -12.73 -3.05 7.34
N ASP A 103 -13.13 -3.41 6.14
CA ASP A 103 -14.31 -4.26 5.88
C ASP A 103 -14.01 -5.74 6.11
N PHE A 104 -12.74 -6.13 6.03
CA PHE A 104 -12.30 -7.49 6.25
C PHE A 104 -10.90 -7.52 6.86
N VAL A 105 -10.71 -8.27 7.95
CA VAL A 105 -9.41 -8.47 8.59
C VAL A 105 -9.21 -9.96 8.83
N THR A 106 -8.08 -10.50 8.35
CA THR A 106 -7.72 -11.90 8.52
C THR A 106 -6.21 -12.07 8.57
N ALA A 107 -5.75 -13.24 9.00
CA ALA A 107 -4.36 -13.67 8.86
C ALA A 107 -4.25 -14.81 7.84
N ALA A 108 -3.25 -14.75 6.96
CA ALA A 108 -2.91 -15.80 6.00
C ALA A 108 -2.53 -17.11 6.73
N THR A 109 -1.80 -17.01 7.85
CA THR A 109 -1.56 -18.14 8.74
C THR A 109 -2.27 -17.95 10.08
N LYS A 110 -3.05 -18.95 10.51
CA LYS A 110 -3.82 -18.92 11.77
C LYS A 110 -2.98 -19.30 12.99
N LYS A 111 -1.78 -18.75 13.07
CA LYS A 111 -0.80 -18.96 14.14
C LYS A 111 0.00 -17.68 14.39
N PRO A 112 0.65 -17.52 15.55
CA PRO A 112 1.65 -16.48 15.78
C PRO A 112 2.87 -16.61 14.84
N TYR A 113 3.82 -15.68 14.96
CA TYR A 113 5.09 -15.77 14.21
C TYR A 113 5.86 -17.05 14.56
N GLU A 114 6.11 -17.88 13.55
CA GLU A 114 6.92 -19.09 13.58
C GLU A 114 8.23 -18.87 12.80
N ALA A 115 8.17 -18.34 11.58
CA ALA A 115 9.36 -18.15 10.74
C ALA A 115 9.10 -17.25 9.50
N PRO A 116 10.17 -16.80 8.81
CA PRO A 116 10.07 -15.88 7.66
C PRO A 116 9.18 -16.37 6.51
N TRP A 117 8.96 -17.68 6.38
CA TRP A 117 8.10 -18.25 5.34
C TRP A 117 6.65 -17.73 5.42
N GLN A 118 6.17 -17.29 6.59
CA GLN A 118 4.81 -16.75 6.73
C GLN A 118 4.61 -15.45 5.93
N PHE A 119 5.66 -14.64 5.77
CA PHE A 119 5.61 -13.45 4.91
C PHE A 119 5.49 -13.85 3.43
N VAL A 120 6.22 -14.88 3.02
CA VAL A 120 6.18 -15.41 1.66
C VAL A 120 4.82 -16.02 1.33
N GLU A 121 4.27 -16.82 2.22
CA GLU A 121 2.95 -17.45 2.01
C GLU A 121 1.83 -16.41 1.99
N LYS A 122 1.95 -15.37 2.80
CA LYS A 122 1.05 -14.21 2.73
C LYS A 122 1.12 -13.52 1.37
N ASP A 123 2.32 -13.23 0.87
CA ASP A 123 2.49 -12.58 -0.43
C ASP A 123 1.84 -13.42 -1.54
N LYS A 124 2.14 -14.73 -1.59
CA LYS A 124 1.52 -15.65 -2.56
C LYS A 124 0.00 -15.67 -2.46
N PHE A 125 -0.51 -15.83 -1.24
CA PHE A 125 -1.94 -15.88 -0.99
C PHE A 125 -2.63 -14.60 -1.46
N ILE A 126 -2.07 -13.43 -1.18
CA ILE A 126 -2.66 -12.16 -1.63
C ILE A 126 -2.64 -12.07 -3.16
N LEU A 127 -1.51 -12.39 -3.82
CA LEU A 127 -1.40 -12.37 -5.28
C LEU A 127 -2.45 -13.30 -5.94
N GLU A 128 -2.73 -14.46 -5.36
CA GLU A 128 -3.76 -15.39 -5.84
C GLU A 128 -5.19 -14.88 -5.65
N GLN A 129 -5.41 -13.92 -4.74
CA GLN A 129 -6.73 -13.37 -4.42
C GLN A 129 -6.99 -11.97 -5.02
N THR A 130 -6.00 -11.37 -5.69
CA THR A 130 -6.11 -10.04 -6.33
C THR A 130 -5.98 -10.16 -7.85
N ASP A 131 -6.40 -9.12 -8.56
CA ASP A 131 -6.26 -9.05 -10.03
C ASP A 131 -5.04 -8.20 -10.43
N GLY A 132 -4.49 -7.43 -9.49
CA GLY A 132 -3.27 -6.65 -9.72
C GLY A 132 -2.55 -6.21 -8.45
N LEU A 133 -1.37 -5.62 -8.64
CA LEU A 133 -0.48 -5.09 -7.62
C LEU A 133 -0.19 -3.62 -7.91
N LEU A 134 -0.41 -2.73 -6.96
CA LEU A 134 0.13 -1.37 -6.95
C LEU A 134 1.33 -1.32 -6.00
N LEU A 135 2.50 -1.04 -6.54
CA LEU A 135 3.77 -1.12 -5.85
C LEU A 135 4.48 0.22 -5.84
N LEU A 136 4.68 0.83 -4.67
CA LEU A 136 5.61 1.95 -4.56
C LEU A 136 7.03 1.41 -4.37
N TYR A 137 7.78 1.36 -5.47
CA TYR A 137 9.09 0.74 -5.56
C TYR A 137 9.86 1.25 -6.79
N ASP A 138 11.17 1.34 -6.64
CA ASP A 138 12.12 1.70 -7.68
C ASP A 138 13.20 0.61 -7.78
N GLU A 139 13.53 0.16 -8.99
CA GLU A 139 14.55 -0.86 -9.20
C GLU A 139 15.96 -0.38 -8.85
N GLU A 140 16.21 0.92 -8.98
CA GLU A 140 17.51 1.53 -8.67
C GLU A 140 17.73 1.63 -7.16
N ASN A 141 16.64 1.74 -6.39
CA ASN A 141 16.65 1.81 -4.94
C ASN A 141 16.10 0.51 -4.34
N GLU A 142 16.93 -0.51 -4.27
CA GLU A 142 16.55 -1.79 -3.69
C GLU A 142 16.07 -1.66 -2.23
N GLY A 143 15.18 -2.57 -1.83
CA GLY A 143 14.65 -2.63 -0.47
C GLY A 143 13.78 -3.87 -0.28
N SER A 144 13.06 -3.88 0.83
CA SER A 144 12.06 -4.89 1.17
C SER A 144 11.03 -5.16 0.05
N PRO A 145 10.61 -4.18 -0.79
CA PRO A 145 9.66 -4.46 -1.87
C PRO A 145 10.22 -5.30 -3.02
N LYS A 146 11.56 -5.43 -3.13
CA LYS A 146 12.22 -6.25 -4.17
C LYS A 146 11.72 -7.69 -4.18
N TYR A 147 11.41 -8.26 -3.01
CA TYR A 147 10.95 -9.63 -2.91
C TYR A 147 9.56 -9.82 -3.54
N ILE A 148 8.59 -8.98 -3.16
CA ILE A 148 7.23 -9.03 -3.72
C ILE A 148 7.22 -8.64 -5.20
N ALA A 149 8.05 -7.69 -5.63
CA ALA A 149 8.19 -7.33 -7.05
C ALA A 149 8.61 -8.55 -7.90
N ARG A 150 9.64 -9.29 -7.44
CA ARG A 150 10.08 -10.52 -8.12
C ARG A 150 9.01 -11.60 -8.10
N LEU A 151 8.33 -11.78 -6.97
CA LEU A 151 7.27 -12.77 -6.83
C LEU A 151 6.08 -12.47 -7.76
N ALA A 152 5.65 -11.21 -7.84
CA ALA A 152 4.56 -10.77 -8.71
C ALA A 152 4.92 -10.93 -10.20
N ARG A 153 6.17 -10.64 -10.60
CA ARG A 153 6.64 -10.89 -11.97
C ARG A 153 6.61 -12.38 -12.32
N ALA A 154 7.12 -13.23 -11.44
CA ALA A 154 7.04 -14.69 -11.63
C ALA A 154 5.59 -15.19 -11.66
N PHE A 155 4.69 -14.57 -10.89
CA PHE A 155 3.26 -14.87 -10.93
C PHE A 155 2.65 -14.49 -12.29
N GLN A 156 3.00 -13.30 -12.81
CA GLN A 156 2.52 -12.82 -14.10
C GLN A 156 2.95 -13.70 -15.29
N GLU A 157 4.10 -14.38 -15.22
CA GLU A 157 4.52 -15.38 -16.22
C GLU A 157 3.51 -16.53 -16.38
N HIS A 158 2.77 -16.86 -15.31
CA HIS A 158 1.73 -17.89 -15.30
C HIS A 158 0.31 -17.33 -15.41
N TYR A 159 0.11 -16.07 -15.03
CA TYR A 159 -1.17 -15.37 -15.01
C TYR A 159 -1.05 -14.03 -15.76
N ALA A 160 -1.02 -14.08 -17.09
CA ALA A 160 -0.74 -12.93 -17.94
C ALA A 160 -1.71 -11.75 -17.79
N GLN A 161 -2.91 -11.99 -17.25
CA GLN A 161 -3.89 -10.95 -16.94
C GLN A 161 -3.61 -10.19 -15.63
N TYR A 162 -2.65 -10.63 -14.82
CA TYR A 162 -2.32 -9.96 -13.56
C TYR A 162 -1.57 -8.66 -13.83
N GLU A 163 -2.12 -7.53 -13.39
CA GLU A 163 -1.57 -6.20 -13.67
C GLU A 163 -0.60 -5.76 -12.57
N ILE A 164 0.55 -5.20 -12.94
CA ILE A 164 1.53 -4.65 -11.99
C ILE A 164 1.72 -3.17 -12.31
N TYR A 165 1.25 -2.33 -11.40
CA TYR A 165 1.43 -0.88 -11.43
C TYR A 165 2.56 -0.50 -10.48
N THR A 166 3.40 0.43 -10.90
CA THR A 166 4.50 0.93 -10.07
C THR A 166 4.41 2.44 -9.90
N ILE A 167 4.67 2.92 -8.69
CA ILE A 167 4.97 4.33 -8.39
C ILE A 167 6.46 4.41 -8.08
N THR A 168 7.21 5.05 -8.97
CA THR A 168 8.67 5.16 -8.94
C THR A 168 9.12 6.49 -8.32
N ALA A 169 10.44 6.67 -8.11
CA ALA A 169 10.97 7.95 -7.66
C ALA A 169 10.67 9.09 -8.66
N TYR A 170 10.65 8.78 -9.96
CA TYR A 170 10.30 9.74 -11.01
C TYR A 170 8.84 10.20 -10.87
N ASP A 171 7.90 9.27 -10.66
CA ASP A 171 6.49 9.63 -10.45
C ASP A 171 6.33 10.56 -9.23
N LEU A 172 7.03 10.27 -8.13
CA LEU A 172 7.02 11.13 -6.94
C LEU A 172 7.61 12.52 -7.21
N GLN A 173 8.62 12.62 -8.06
CA GLN A 173 9.19 13.92 -8.45
C GLN A 173 8.17 14.75 -9.24
N VAL A 174 7.48 14.15 -10.20
CA VAL A 174 6.42 14.84 -10.97
C VAL A 174 5.32 15.37 -10.04
N ILE A 175 4.87 14.54 -9.09
CA ILE A 175 3.87 14.95 -8.10
C ILE A 175 4.38 16.10 -7.21
N ALA A 176 5.66 16.10 -6.84
CA ALA A 176 6.25 17.17 -6.06
C ALA A 176 6.28 18.51 -6.84
N GLU A 177 6.65 18.45 -8.13
CA GLU A 177 6.64 19.61 -9.03
C GLU A 177 5.22 20.17 -9.20
N ASP A 178 4.21 19.31 -9.37
CA ASP A 178 2.80 19.71 -9.49
C ASP A 178 2.27 20.36 -8.21
N ILE A 179 2.60 19.81 -7.03
CA ILE A 179 2.25 20.41 -5.74
C ILE A 179 2.89 21.80 -5.61
N GLN A 180 4.16 21.93 -5.98
CA GLN A 180 4.85 23.21 -5.93
C GLN A 180 4.17 24.21 -6.86
N GLN A 181 3.96 23.88 -8.14
CA GLN A 181 3.30 24.78 -9.10
C GLN A 181 1.93 25.26 -8.63
N SER A 182 1.09 24.33 -8.13
CA SER A 182 -0.24 24.66 -7.60
C SER A 182 -0.17 25.63 -6.42
N GLN A 183 0.84 25.50 -5.55
CA GLN A 183 1.06 26.45 -4.46
C GLN A 183 1.43 27.83 -5.00
N TRP A 184 2.36 27.92 -5.95
CA TRP A 184 2.74 29.20 -6.57
C TRP A 184 1.54 29.93 -7.18
N GLU A 185 0.71 29.24 -7.96
CA GLU A 185 -0.49 29.82 -8.57
C GLU A 185 -1.52 30.32 -7.53
N SER A 186 -1.59 29.66 -6.37
CA SER A 186 -2.49 30.08 -5.28
C SER A 186 -2.00 31.32 -4.51
N PHE A 187 -0.70 31.64 -4.56
CA PHE A 187 -0.13 32.84 -3.95
C PHE A 187 -0.23 34.08 -4.84
N ASP A 188 -0.38 33.89 -6.16
CA ASP A 188 -0.51 34.95 -7.16
C ASP A 188 -1.98 35.39 -7.38
N GLN A 189 -2.95 34.78 -6.69
CA GLN A 189 -4.38 35.13 -6.68
C GLN A 189 -4.79 35.86 -5.39
#